data_AF-A0A930EU93-F1
#
_entry.id   AF-A0A930EU93-F1
#
_cell.length_a   1.000
_cell.length_b   1.000
_cell.length_c   1.000
_cell.angle_alpha   90.00
_cell.angle_beta   90.00
_cell.angle_gamma   90.00
#
_symmetry.space_group_name_H-M   'P 1'
#
loop_
_entity.id
_entity.type
_entity.pdbx_description
1 polymer ?
#
loop_
_entity_poly.entity_id
_entity_poly.type
_entity_poly.pdbx_seq_one_letter_code
_entity_poly.pdbx_strand_id
1 'polypeptide(L)'
;MKAQDIRYLVIHCSATRCNRPYSLAQMDRDHRARGFAGIGYHYYIRLNGDICALRARDEVGAHVRGYNRISLGICYEGGLNERGYAEDTRTPEQKASLI
;
A
#
# COMPACT_ATOMS: atom_id res chain seq x y z
N MET A 1 2.68 -10.83 14.67
CA MET A 1 4.05 -10.73 14.13
C MET A 1 4.84 -9.92 15.14
N LYS A 2 5.97 -10.42 15.67
CA LYS A 2 6.75 -9.61 16.61
C LYS A 2 7.58 -8.61 15.82
N ALA A 3 7.80 -7.41 16.35
CA ALA A 3 8.59 -6.37 15.67
C ALA A 3 10.00 -6.86 15.31
N GLN A 4 10.60 -7.71 16.15
CA GLN A 4 11.90 -8.34 15.93
C GLN A 4 11.96 -9.31 14.74
N ASP A 5 10.81 -9.76 14.22
CA ASP A 5 10.74 -10.70 13.09
C ASP A 5 10.66 -9.96 11.73
N ILE A 6 10.50 -8.64 11.74
CA ILE A 6 10.44 -7.82 10.51
C ILE A 6 11.83 -7.74 9.89
N ARG A 7 11.97 -8.29 8.68
CA ARG A 7 13.21 -8.28 7.89
C ARG A 7 13.13 -7.36 6.68
N TYR A 8 11.92 -7.10 6.19
CA TYR A 8 11.71 -6.36 4.95
C TYR A 8 10.68 -5.25 5.11
N LEU A 9 10.92 -4.15 4.39
CA LEU A 9 9.87 -3.22 4.00
C LEU A 9 9.56 -3.50 2.53
N VAL A 10 8.31 -3.80 2.20
CA VAL A 10 7.90 -4.04 0.82
C VAL A 10 7.05 -2.88 0.34
N ILE A 11 7.51 -2.22 -0.72
CA ILE A 11 6.81 -1.10 -1.35
C ILE A 11 5.99 -1.62 -2.54
N HIS A 12 4.72 -1.26 -2.56
CA HIS A 12 3.76 -1.54 -3.63
C HIS A 12 3.14 -0.24 -4.16
N CYS A 13 2.46 -0.33 -5.29
CA CYS A 13 1.52 0.68 -5.77
C CYS A 13 0.09 0.12 -5.72
N SER A 14 -0.91 1.00 -5.65
CA SER A 14 -2.33 0.57 -5.68
C SER A 14 -2.80 0.14 -7.08
N ALA A 15 -1.95 0.28 -8.11
CA ALA A 15 -2.27 0.05 -9.50
C ALA A 15 -3.51 0.84 -9.95
N THR A 16 -3.60 2.09 -9.49
CA THR A 16 -4.66 3.03 -9.87
C THR A 16 -4.10 4.14 -10.75
N ARG A 17 -4.96 4.77 -11.55
CA ARG A 17 -4.56 5.86 -12.45
C ARG A 17 -4.20 7.10 -11.65
N CYS A 18 -3.08 7.74 -11.98
CA CYS A 18 -2.56 8.92 -11.29
C CYS A 18 -3.52 10.13 -11.28
N ASN A 19 -4.44 10.20 -12.25
CA ASN A 19 -5.43 11.28 -12.35
C ASN A 19 -6.76 10.97 -11.67
N ARG A 20 -6.84 9.90 -10.86
CA ARG A 20 -8.05 9.52 -10.13
C ARG A 20 -7.72 9.20 -8.67
N PRO A 21 -8.34 9.89 -7.71
CA PRO A 21 -8.19 9.54 -6.30
C PRO A 21 -8.65 8.11 -6.01
N TYR A 22 -7.88 7.40 -5.19
CA TYR A 22 -8.19 6.08 -4.67
C TYR A 22 -8.26 6.11 -3.15
N SER A 23 -9.48 6.05 -2.62
CA SER A 23 -9.74 6.19 -1.18
C SER A 23 -9.52 4.88 -0.42
N LEU A 24 -9.32 4.99 0.90
CA LEU A 24 -9.22 3.83 1.79
C LEU A 24 -10.49 2.96 1.76
N ALA A 25 -11.67 3.57 1.65
CA ALA A 25 -12.93 2.84 1.54
C ALA A 25 -13.01 2.02 0.24
N GLN A 26 -12.49 2.55 -0.87
CA GLN A 26 -12.38 1.80 -2.12
C GLN A 26 -11.38 0.65 -1.96
N MET A 27 -10.21 0.90 -1.36
CA MET A 27 -9.20 -0.13 -1.10
C MET A 27 -9.73 -1.28 -0.23
N ASP A 28 -10.44 -0.97 0.86
CA ASP A 28 -11.01 -1.99 1.73
C ASP A 28 -12.05 -2.85 0.98
N ARG A 29 -12.97 -2.21 0.26
CA ARG A 29 -13.95 -2.90 -0.57
C ARG A 29 -13.29 -3.81 -1.60
N ASP A 30 -12.30 -3.30 -2.33
CA ASP A 30 -11.65 -4.05 -3.41
C ASP A 30 -10.82 -5.23 -2.86
N HIS A 31 -10.18 -5.06 -1.70
CA HIS A 31 -9.48 -6.15 -1.02
C HIS A 31 -10.44 -7.22 -0.48
N ARG A 32 -11.57 -6.80 0.12
CA ARG A 32 -12.64 -7.73 0.55
C ARG A 32 -13.23 -8.50 -0.62
N ALA A 33 -13.45 -7.86 -1.76
CA ALA A 33 -13.93 -8.51 -2.98
C ALA A 33 -12.96 -9.59 -3.50
N ARG A 34 -11.67 -9.50 -3.14
CA ARG A 34 -10.64 -10.52 -3.43
C ARG A 34 -10.55 -11.62 -2.37
N GLY A 35 -11.42 -11.62 -1.37
CA GLY A 35 -11.46 -12.59 -0.28
C GLY A 35 -10.55 -12.27 0.89
N PHE A 36 -10.01 -11.05 1.00
CA PHE A 36 -9.23 -10.64 2.17
C PHE A 36 -10.15 -10.16 3.29
N ALA A 37 -9.67 -10.22 4.54
CA ALA A 37 -10.40 -9.72 5.71
C ALA A 37 -10.54 -8.19 5.75
N GLY A 38 -9.87 -7.47 4.86
CA GLY A 38 -9.81 -6.00 4.76
C GLY A 38 -8.55 -5.57 4.00
N ILE A 39 -8.17 -4.29 4.13
CA ILE A 39 -6.93 -3.77 3.54
C ILE A 39 -5.72 -4.62 3.98
N GLY A 40 -4.81 -4.93 3.05
CA GLY A 40 -3.71 -5.89 3.24
C GLY A 40 -2.37 -5.26 3.63
N TYR A 41 -2.27 -3.94 3.58
CA TYR A 41 -1.05 -3.17 3.85
C TYR A 41 -1.04 -2.64 5.29
N HIS A 42 0.15 -2.32 5.80
CA HIS A 42 0.32 -1.65 7.09
C HIS A 42 0.28 -0.13 6.92
N TYR A 43 0.75 0.36 5.78
CA TYR A 43 0.77 1.78 5.45
C TYR A 43 0.25 2.04 4.04
N TYR A 44 -0.44 3.17 3.88
CA TYR A 44 -0.84 3.70 2.59
C TYR A 44 -0.44 5.16 2.47
N ILE A 45 0.21 5.54 1.37
CA ILE A 45 0.68 6.91 1.14
C ILE A 45 -0.20 7.55 0.06
N ARG A 46 -0.98 8.56 0.47
CA ARG A 46 -1.86 9.32 -0.41
C ARG A 46 -1.05 10.20 -1.37
N LEU A 47 -1.70 10.72 -2.42
CA LEU A 47 -1.05 11.59 -3.42
C LEU A 47 -0.38 12.83 -2.82
N ASN A 48 -0.92 13.37 -1.72
CA ASN A 48 -0.35 14.53 -1.01
C ASN A 48 0.79 14.16 -0.03
N GLY A 49 1.21 12.90 0.02
CA GLY A 49 2.25 12.42 0.92
C GLY A 49 1.75 11.93 2.29
N ASP A 50 0.46 12.11 2.62
CA ASP A 50 -0.07 11.67 3.91
C ASP A 50 0.07 10.16 4.07
N ILE A 51 0.62 9.74 5.21
CA ILE A 51 0.78 8.33 5.57
C ILE A 51 -0.41 7.90 6.42
N CYS A 52 -1.27 7.05 5.86
CA CYS A 52 -2.33 6.39 6.59
C CYS A 52 -1.79 5.10 7.24
N ALA A 53 -1.87 5.02 8.58
CA ALA A 53 -1.67 3.76 9.29
C ALA A 53 -2.92 2.87 9.12
N LEU A 54 -2.70 1.61 8.78
CA LEU A 54 -3.76 0.64 8.44
C LEU A 54 -3.70 -0.53 9.41
N ARG A 55 -3.23 -1.71 8.97
CA ARG A 55 -2.96 -2.82 9.89
C ARG A 55 -1.91 -2.43 10.91
N ALA A 56 -2.10 -2.88 12.14
CA ALA A 56 -1.11 -2.69 13.20
C ALA A 56 0.22 -3.35 12.82
N ARG A 57 1.35 -2.80 13.28
CA ARG A 57 2.69 -3.33 12.96
C ARG A 57 2.90 -4.78 13.40
N ASP A 58 2.16 -5.23 14.40
CA ASP A 58 2.20 -6.57 14.94
C ASP A 58 1.10 -7.49 14.37
N GLU A 59 0.23 -6.98 13.50
CA GLU A 59 -0.70 -7.79 12.72
C GLU A 59 0.02 -8.38 11.50
N VAL A 60 -0.34 -9.61 11.09
CA VAL A 60 0.19 -10.17 9.83
C VAL A 60 -0.51 -9.49 8.65
N GLY A 61 0.26 -8.95 7.72
CA GLY A 61 -0.26 -8.35 6.49
C GLY A 61 -0.78 -9.33 5.45
N ALA A 62 -1.34 -8.80 4.37
CA ALA A 62 -1.81 -9.56 3.19
C ALA A 62 -1.39 -8.85 1.89
N HIS A 63 -0.09 -8.69 1.69
CA HIS A 63 0.49 -7.89 0.59
C HIS A 63 1.53 -8.64 -0.23
N VAL A 64 2.30 -9.58 0.35
CA VAL A 64 3.21 -10.48 -0.37
C VAL A 64 3.12 -11.90 0.16
N ARG A 65 2.65 -12.82 -0.69
CA ARG A 65 2.61 -14.25 -0.40
C ARG A 65 4.01 -14.76 -0.06
N GLY A 66 4.13 -15.48 1.05
CA GLY A 66 5.41 -16.03 1.55
C GLY A 66 6.21 -15.08 2.44
N TYR A 67 5.93 -13.77 2.41
CA TYR A 67 6.72 -12.77 3.16
C TYR A 67 5.90 -12.00 4.21
N ASN A 68 4.57 -12.06 4.18
CA ASN A 68 3.67 -11.33 5.11
C ASN A 68 4.02 -11.42 6.61
N ARG A 69 4.69 -12.49 7.06
CA ARG A 69 5.05 -12.70 8.47
C ARG A 69 6.41 -12.10 8.88
N ILE A 70 7.16 -11.58 7.92
CA ILE A 70 8.52 -11.05 8.12
C ILE A 70 8.70 -9.70 7.41
N SER A 71 7.60 -9.01 7.10
CA SER A 71 7.65 -7.76 6.34
C SER A 71 6.51 -6.81 6.66
N LEU A 72 6.79 -5.50 6.54
CA LEU A 72 5.77 -4.47 6.51
C LEU A 72 5.48 -4.05 5.06
N GLY A 73 4.24 -4.27 4.61
CA GLY A 73 3.73 -3.75 3.34
C GLY A 73 3.36 -2.26 3.41
N ILE A 74 3.94 -1.48 2.50
CA ILE A 74 3.67 -0.07 2.25
C ILE A 74 3.12 0.04 0.83
N CYS A 75 1.99 0.72 0.65
CA CYS A 75 1.40 0.96 -0.67
C CYS A 75 1.32 2.47 -0.93
N TYR A 76 1.73 2.95 -2.10
CA TYR A 76 1.45 4.33 -2.51
C TYR A 76 0.27 4.39 -3.48
N GLU A 77 -0.50 5.47 -3.42
CA GLU A 77 -1.59 5.76 -4.35
C GLU A 77 -1.04 6.01 -5.76
N GLY A 78 -1.47 5.20 -6.73
CA GLY A 78 -1.09 5.32 -8.14
C GLY A 78 -0.44 4.06 -8.69
N GLY A 79 0.49 4.24 -9.61
CA GLY A 79 1.21 3.17 -10.32
C GLY A 79 0.77 2.95 -11.76
N LEU A 80 -0.29 3.64 -12.21
CA LEU A 80 -0.69 3.70 -13.61
C LEU A 80 -0.77 5.15 -14.09
N ASN A 81 -0.27 5.44 -15.29
CA ASN A 81 -0.47 6.75 -15.93
C ASN A 81 -1.94 6.95 -16.38
N GLU A 82 -2.24 8.12 -16.95
CA GLU A 82 -3.61 8.48 -17.35
C GLU A 82 -4.25 7.50 -18.34
N ARG A 83 -3.42 6.85 -19.16
CA ARG A 83 -3.83 5.83 -20.15
C ARG A 83 -3.98 4.44 -19.54
N GLY A 84 -3.57 4.24 -18.29
CA GLY A 84 -3.65 2.97 -17.57
C GLY A 84 -2.42 2.08 -17.74
N TYR A 85 -1.30 2.58 -18.26
CA TYR A 85 -0.05 1.83 -18.35
C TYR A 85 0.76 1.97 -17.06
N ALA A 86 1.48 0.91 -16.70
CA ALA A 86 2.35 0.92 -15.53
C ALA A 86 3.46 1.96 -15.67
N GLU A 87 3.60 2.82 -14.66
CA GLU A 87 4.57 3.92 -14.62
C GLU A 87 4.86 4.30 -13.16
N ASP A 88 6.03 4.87 -12.88
CA ASP A 88 6.30 5.48 -11.58
C ASP A 88 5.57 6.83 -11.50
N THR A 89 4.37 6.81 -10.92
CA THR A 89 3.52 8.00 -10.76
C THR A 89 3.65 8.64 -9.38
N ARG A 90 4.69 8.32 -8.60
CA ARG A 90 4.83 8.90 -7.26
C ARG A 90 5.03 10.40 -7.33
N THR A 91 4.23 11.13 -6.56
CA THR A 91 4.41 12.57 -6.36
C THR A 91 5.70 12.86 -5.58
N PRO A 92 6.25 14.08 -5.65
CA PRO A 92 7.36 14.49 -4.81
C PRO A 92 7.11 14.25 -3.31
N GLU A 93 5.88 14.51 -2.85
CA GLU A 93 5.45 14.32 -1.47
C GLU A 93 5.45 12.84 -1.09
N GLN A 94 4.97 11.95 -1.97
CA GLN A 94 5.03 10.50 -1.75
C GLN A 94 6.48 9.99 -1.70
N LYS A 95 7.37 10.54 -2.53
CA LYS A 95 8.80 10.18 -2.50
C LYS A 95 9.45 10.63 -1.20
N ALA A 96 9.12 11.83 -0.71
CA ALA A 96 9.61 12.32 0.57
C ALA A 96 9.13 11.46 1.75
N SER A 97 7.87 10.99 1.75
CA SER A 97 7.31 10.13 2.80
C SER A 97 7.90 8.70 2.83
N LEU A 98 8.70 8.31 1.84
CA LEU A 98 9.33 6.98 1.74
C LEU A 98 10.81 6.96 2.18
N ILE A 99 11.37 8.11 2.57
CA ILE A 99 12.76 8.28 3.02
C ILE A 99 12.79 8.32 4.55
#